data_AF-A0A2M9ZNT1-F1
#
_entry.id   AF-A0A2M9ZNT1-F1
#
_cell.length_a   1.000
_cell.length_b   1.000
_cell.length_c   1.000
_cell.angle_alpha   90.00
_cell.angle_beta   90.00
_cell.angle_gamma   90.00
#
_symmetry.space_group_name_H-M   'P 1'
#
loop_
_entity.id
_entity.type
_entity.pdbx_description
1 polymer ?
#
loop_
_entity_poly.entity_id
_entity_poly.type
_entity_poly.pdbx_seq_one_letter_code
_entity_poly.pdbx_strand_id
1 'polypeptide(L)'
;MQPVPPEAGTFCDPVSKTNVCVQFDFRNGTVLYEGKQFALKSSSILNYSFSIGEKTIEVEMRNENRAILIGTDGSQKLLLRLKDKQVRKKQWARLWWKIKETLGLAPGEQDPHTSNPESN
;
A
#
# COMPACT_ATOMS: atom_id res chain seq x y z
N MET A 1 -22.53 -7.75 -1.54
CA MET A 1 -21.07 -8.01 -1.58
C MET A 1 -20.49 -7.65 -0.21
N GLN A 2 -19.72 -8.53 0.40
CA GLN A 2 -18.99 -8.16 1.61
C GLN A 2 -17.79 -7.27 1.22
N PRO A 3 -17.52 -6.20 1.99
CA PRO A 3 -16.40 -5.31 1.73
C PRO A 3 -15.07 -6.09 1.83
N VAL A 4 -14.21 -5.93 0.81
CA VAL A 4 -12.93 -6.67 0.69
C VAL A 4 -11.90 -6.07 1.65
N PRO A 5 -11.31 -6.84 2.58
CA PRO A 5 -10.30 -6.32 3.50
C PRO A 5 -9.13 -5.65 2.78
N PRO A 6 -8.45 -4.66 3.40
CA PRO A 6 -7.25 -4.07 2.84
C PRO A 6 -6.18 -5.13 2.56
N GLU A 7 -5.32 -4.86 1.58
CA GLU A 7 -4.18 -5.73 1.31
C GLU A 7 -3.19 -5.76 2.47
N ALA A 8 -2.54 -6.91 2.66
CA ALA A 8 -1.42 -7.01 3.57
C ALA A 8 -0.28 -6.04 3.19
N GLY A 9 0.44 -5.54 4.19
CA GLY A 9 1.51 -4.59 3.95
C GLY A 9 2.33 -4.25 5.18
N THR A 10 3.55 -3.78 4.94
CA THR A 10 4.41 -3.18 5.98
C THR A 10 4.18 -1.67 5.98
N PHE A 11 3.91 -1.10 7.15
CA PHE A 11 3.66 0.32 7.35
C PHE A 11 4.66 0.85 8.37
N CYS A 12 5.35 1.93 8.04
CA CYS A 12 6.41 2.48 8.89
C CYS A 12 6.16 3.93 9.22
N ASP A 13 6.61 4.33 10.41
CA ASP A 13 6.68 5.72 10.81
C ASP A 13 7.69 6.46 9.92
N PRO A 14 7.27 7.51 9.20
CA PRO A 14 8.18 8.26 8.32
C PRO A 14 9.14 9.19 9.06
N VAL A 15 8.89 9.49 10.34
CA VAL A 15 9.65 10.48 11.12
C VAL A 15 10.69 9.80 12.02
N SER A 16 10.40 8.61 12.55
CA SER A 16 11.32 7.95 13.47
C SER A 16 12.59 7.44 12.80
N LYS A 17 13.74 7.84 13.35
CA LYS A 17 15.05 7.27 12.99
C LYS A 17 15.19 5.78 13.35
N THR A 18 14.37 5.27 14.26
CA THR A 18 14.37 3.87 14.69
C THR A 18 13.49 2.95 13.84
N ASN A 19 12.86 3.47 12.78
CA ASN A 19 12.03 2.72 11.83
C ASN A 19 11.01 1.81 12.55
N VAL A 20 10.07 2.39 13.28
CA VAL A 20 8.94 1.63 13.83
C VAL A 20 8.06 1.20 12.68
N CYS A 21 8.16 -0.08 12.31
CA CYS A 21 7.40 -0.70 11.24
C CYS A 21 6.45 -1.76 11.80
N VAL A 22 5.27 -1.84 11.20
CA VAL A 22 4.20 -2.75 11.56
C VAL A 22 3.76 -3.48 10.31
N GLN A 23 3.67 -4.80 10.36
CA GLN A 23 3.18 -5.59 9.24
C GLN A 23 1.75 -6.04 9.54
N PHE A 24 0.81 -5.64 8.71
CA PHE A 24 -0.58 -6.07 8.83
C PHE A 24 -0.87 -7.15 7.80
N ASP A 25 -1.52 -8.22 8.25
CA ASP A 25 -2.17 -9.21 7.42
C ASP A 25 -3.66 -9.24 7.78
N PHE A 26 -4.41 -8.35 7.14
CA PHE A 26 -5.84 -8.17 7.39
C PHE A 26 -6.67 -9.39 7.00
N ARG A 27 -6.20 -10.18 6.03
CA ARG A 27 -6.89 -11.38 5.55
C ARG A 27 -6.77 -12.53 6.55
N ASN A 28 -5.58 -12.69 7.12
CA ASN A 28 -5.33 -13.73 8.12
C ASN A 28 -5.58 -13.24 9.56
N GLY A 29 -5.92 -11.96 9.75
CA GLY A 29 -6.21 -11.39 11.08
C GLY A 29 -4.98 -11.38 11.97
N THR A 30 -3.80 -11.05 11.44
CA THR A 30 -2.56 -10.98 12.23
C THR A 30 -1.80 -9.68 12.01
N VAL A 31 -1.01 -9.30 13.00
CA VAL A 31 -0.12 -8.15 12.94
C VAL A 31 1.25 -8.50 13.54
N LEU A 32 2.32 -8.12 12.86
CA LEU A 32 3.68 -8.15 13.40
C LEU A 32 4.05 -6.75 13.88
N TYR A 33 4.25 -6.61 15.19
CA TYR A 33 4.61 -5.36 15.85
C TYR A 33 5.84 -5.61 16.74
N GLU A 34 6.91 -4.83 16.55
CA GLU A 34 8.18 -4.98 17.29
C GLU A 34 8.72 -6.43 17.31
N GLY A 35 8.60 -7.13 16.18
CA GLY A 35 9.08 -8.51 16.02
C GLY A 35 8.21 -9.59 16.68
N LYS A 36 7.07 -9.22 17.27
CA LYS A 36 6.10 -10.16 17.87
C LYS A 36 4.80 -10.16 17.07
N GLN A 37 4.22 -11.34 16.92
CA GLN A 37 2.95 -11.52 16.21
C GLN A 37 1.79 -11.45 17.20
N PHE A 38 0.74 -10.69 16.85
CA PHE A 38 -0.48 -10.54 17.63
C PHE A 38 -1.71 -10.81 16.76
N ALA A 39 -2.82 -11.15 17.40
CA ALA A 39 -4.12 -11.27 16.73
C ALA A 39 -4.67 -9.87 16.41
N LEU A 40 -4.99 -9.66 15.14
CA LEU A 40 -5.60 -8.43 14.64
C LEU A 40 -7.11 -8.63 14.53
N LYS A 41 -7.87 -7.96 15.40
CA LYS A 41 -9.33 -7.99 15.42
C LYS A 41 -9.88 -6.87 14.55
N SER A 42 -10.96 -7.16 13.83
CA SER A 42 -11.66 -6.18 12.98
C SER A 42 -12.95 -5.74 13.67
N SER A 43 -13.18 -4.43 13.75
CA SER A 43 -14.49 -3.86 14.08
C SER A 43 -15.20 -3.32 12.84
N SER A 44 -14.44 -2.95 11.81
CA SER A 44 -14.94 -2.63 10.46
C SER A 44 -13.85 -2.94 9.42
N ILE A 45 -14.15 -2.75 8.13
CA ILE A 45 -13.16 -2.90 7.05
C ILE A 45 -11.96 -1.93 7.18
N LEU A 46 -12.15 -0.80 7.85
CA LEU A 46 -11.07 0.19 8.04
C LEU A 46 -10.59 0.28 9.48
N ASN A 47 -11.27 -0.35 10.44
CA ASN A 47 -10.95 -0.24 11.86
C ASN A 47 -10.58 -1.61 12.42
N TYR A 48 -9.36 -1.68 12.94
CA TYR A 48 -8.81 -2.88 13.53
C TYR A 48 -8.24 -2.58 14.91
N SER A 49 -7.95 -3.61 15.68
CA SER A 49 -7.24 -3.48 16.95
C SER A 49 -6.43 -4.73 17.25
N PHE A 50 -5.40 -4.57 18.06
CA PHE A 50 -4.62 -5.68 18.61
C PHE A 50 -4.17 -5.32 20.01
N SER A 51 -3.93 -6.35 20.84
CA SER A 51 -3.59 -6.14 22.25
C SER A 51 -2.17 -6.63 22.54
N ILE A 52 -1.43 -5.83 23.31
CA ILE A 52 -0.10 -6.16 23.84
C ILE A 52 -0.23 -6.20 25.36
N GLY A 53 -0.32 -7.40 25.93
CA GLY A 53 -0.71 -7.56 27.34
C GLY A 53 -2.11 -7.00 27.57
N GLU A 54 -2.26 -6.08 28.52
CA GLU A 54 -3.54 -5.42 28.84
C GLU A 54 -3.82 -4.16 28.00
N LYS A 55 -2.86 -3.74 27.15
CA LYS A 55 -3.00 -2.53 26.33
C LYS A 55 -3.60 -2.89 24.97
N THR A 56 -4.66 -2.20 24.59
CA THR A 56 -5.25 -2.32 23.24
C THR A 56 -4.79 -1.14 22.39
N ILE A 57 -4.25 -1.45 21.22
CA ILE A 57 -3.88 -0.47 20.21
C ILE A 57 -4.92 -0.54 19.10
N GLU A 58 -5.51 0.61 18.76
CA GLU A 58 -6.43 0.71 17.64
C GLU A 58 -5.68 1.08 16.36
N VAL A 59 -6.21 0.63 15.23
CA VAL A 59 -5.65 0.82 13.91
C VAL A 59 -6.75 1.33 12.99
N GLU A 60 -6.59 2.57 12.52
CA GLU A 60 -7.48 3.17 11.54
C GLU A 60 -6.80 3.22 10.17
N MET A 61 -7.36 2.51 9.20
CA MET A 61 -6.94 2.52 7.82
C MET A 61 -7.53 3.75 7.12
N ARG A 62 -6.67 4.71 6.78
CA ARG A 62 -7.08 5.91 6.03
C ARG A 62 -7.21 5.64 4.53
N ASN A 63 -6.29 4.85 3.98
CA ASN A 63 -6.34 4.32 2.61
C ASN A 63 -5.31 3.17 2.45
N GLU A 64 -5.17 2.65 1.24
CA GLU A 64 -4.22 1.57 0.89
C GLU A 64 -2.75 1.85 1.23
N ASN A 65 -2.38 3.12 1.50
CA ASN A 65 -1.01 3.55 1.73
C ASN A 65 -0.79 4.16 3.13
N ARG A 66 -1.85 4.32 3.95
CA ARG A 66 -1.78 5.06 5.22
C ARG A 66 -2.62 4.40 6.31
N ALA A 67 -2.02 4.22 7.47
CA ALA A 67 -2.67 3.74 8.69
C ALA A 67 -2.37 4.68 9.86
N ILE A 68 -3.28 4.80 10.81
CA ILE A 68 -3.06 5.49 12.09
C ILE A 68 -3.13 4.45 13.20
N LEU A 69 -2.07 4.36 14.01
CA LEU A 69 -2.11 3.65 15.29
C LEU A 69 -2.57 4.61 16.38
N ILE A 70 -3.50 4.17 17.22
CA ILE A 70 -3.98 4.93 18.36
C ILE A 70 -3.62 4.13 19.62
N GLY A 71 -2.73 4.71 20.43
CA GLY A 71 -2.29 4.13 21.70
C GLY A 71 -3.32 4.33 22.82
N THR A 72 -3.18 3.55 23.90
CA THR A 72 -4.05 3.64 25.08
C THR A 72 -4.00 4.99 25.80
N ASP A 73 -2.93 5.76 25.58
CA ASP A 73 -2.73 7.12 26.09
C ASP A 73 -3.35 8.19 25.18
N GLY A 74 -4.05 7.79 24.12
CA GLY A 74 -4.58 8.70 23.10
C GLY A 74 -3.54 9.20 22.10
N SER A 75 -2.29 8.74 22.18
CA SER A 75 -1.27 9.07 21.19
C SER A 75 -1.67 8.51 19.82
N GLN A 76 -1.48 9.31 18.77
CA GLN A 76 -1.77 8.90 17.40
C GLN A 76 -0.50 8.91 16.58
N LYS A 77 -0.30 7.84 15.80
CA LYS A 77 0.88 7.66 15.00
C LYS A 77 0.52 7.31 13.57
N LEU A 78 0.86 8.21 12.65
CA LEU A 78 0.71 7.97 11.21
C LEU A 78 1.81 7.04 10.70
N LEU A 79 1.40 5.95 10.06
CA LEU A 79 2.29 5.04 9.36
C LEU A 79 2.03 5.07 7.85
N LEU A 80 3.10 5.01 7.07
CA LEU A 80 3.05 4.96 5.61
C LEU A 80 3.42 3.57 5.12
N ARG A 81 2.66 3.03 4.16
CA ARG A 81 2.97 1.74 3.55
C ARG A 81 4.31 1.81 2.84
N LEU A 82 5.23 0.94 3.24
CA LEU A 82 6.44 0.67 2.46
C LEU A 82 6.04 -0.04 1.18
N LYS A 83 6.27 0.64 0.06
CA LYS A 83 6.10 0.04 -1.25
C LYS A 83 7.38 -0.72 -1.60
N ASP A 84 7.22 -2.01 -1.90
CA ASP A 84 8.29 -2.85 -2.43
C ASP A 84 8.96 -2.16 -3.63
N LYS A 85 10.27 -2.38 -3.82
CA LYS A 85 11.04 -1.87 -4.97
C LYS A 85 10.34 -2.18 -6.31
N GLN A 86 9.77 -3.37 -6.46
CA GLN A 86 9.05 -3.78 -7.66
C GLN A 86 7.73 -3.03 -7.83
N VAL A 87 6.99 -2.82 -6.74
CA VAL A 87 5.75 -2.03 -6.75
C VAL A 87 6.05 -0.57 -7.10
N ARG A 88 7.12 0.00 -6.53
CA ARG A 88 7.61 1.34 -6.89
C ARG A 88 7.98 1.43 -8.37
N LYS A 89 8.73 0.45 -8.90
CA LYS A 89 9.10 0.40 -10.32
C LYS A 89 7.87 0.35 -11.22
N LYS A 90 6.86 -0.47 -10.89
CA LYS A 90 5.60 -0.57 -11.64
C LYS A 90 4.80 0.73 -11.62
N GLN A 91 4.71 1.39 -10.46
CA GLN A 91 4.03 2.68 -10.34
C GLN A 91 4.76 3.79 -11.09
N TRP A 92 6.09 3.83 -11.03
CA TRP A 92 6.91 4.75 -11.82
C TRP A 92 6.74 4.52 -13.32
N ALA A 93 6.75 3.26 -13.78
CA ALA A 93 6.51 2.93 -15.18
C ALA A 93 5.12 3.41 -15.65
N ARG A 94 4.07 3.21 -14.84
CA ARG A 94 2.71 3.71 -15.13
C ARG A 94 2.65 5.24 -15.18
N LEU A 95 3.31 5.92 -14.25
CA LEU A 95 3.35 7.38 -14.23
C LEU A 95 4.07 7.93 -15.47
N TRP A 96 5.23 7.36 -15.80
CA TRP A 96 5.97 7.72 -17.02
C TRP A 96 5.18 7.47 -18.29
N TRP A 97 4.42 6.37 -18.35
CA TRP A 97 3.53 6.10 -19.47
C TRP A 97 2.48 7.20 -19.63
N LYS A 98 1.79 7.55 -18.54
CA LYS A 98 0.74 8.58 -18.56
C LYS A 98 1.29 9.98 -18.91
N ILE A 99 2.51 10.28 -18.46
CA ILE A 99 3.23 11.51 -18.87
C ILE A 99 3.51 11.48 -20.37
N LYS A 100 4.00 10.36 -20.92
CA LYS A 100 4.24 10.21 -22.36
C LYS A 100 2.97 10.35 -23.18
N GLU A 101 1.86 9.75 -22.75
CA GLU A 101 0.55 9.93 -23.39
C GLU A 101 0.12 11.39 -23.41
N THR A 102 0.24 12.08 -22.27
CA THR A 102 -0.12 13.50 -22.14
C THR A 102 0.75 14.39 -23.03
N LEU A 103 2.02 14.02 -23.23
CA LEU A 103 2.96 14.75 -24.08
C LEU A 103 2.91 14.32 -25.55
N GLY A 104 2.06 13.37 -25.94
CA GLY A 104 2.02 12.83 -27.31
C GLY A 104 3.25 12.01 -27.70
N LEU A 105 4.02 11.54 -26.72
CA LEU A 105 5.28 10.78 -26.87
C LEU A 105 5.10 9.28 -26.62
N ALA A 106 3.87 8.80 -26.43
CA ALA A 106 3.61 7.37 -26.36
C ALA A 106 3.95 6.75 -27.73
N PRO A 107 4.69 5.62 -27.78
CA PRO A 107 4.96 4.97 -29.05
C PRO A 107 3.63 4.63 -29.69
N GLY A 108 3.34 5.28 -30.82
CA GLY A 108 2.19 4.94 -31.64
C GLY A 108 2.26 3.46 -31.96
N GLU A 109 1.13 2.78 -31.80
CA GLU A 109 0.89 1.46 -32.35
C GLU A 109 1.24 1.54 -33.85
N GLN A 110 2.40 1.03 -34.22
CA GLN A 110 2.75 0.86 -35.63
C GLN A 110 1.95 -0.35 -36.10
N ASP A 111 0.84 -0.08 -36.78
CA ASP A 111 0.15 -1.05 -37.61
C ASP A 111 1.16 -1.66 -38.60
N PRO A 112 1.41 -2.98 -38.57
CA PRO A 112 2.43 -3.60 -39.40
C PRO A 112 1.86 -3.97 -40.77
N HIS A 113 1.22 -3.06 -41.50
CA HIS A 113 0.83 -3.30 -42.89
C HIS A 113 0.74 -2.01 -43.70
N THR A 114 1.84 -1.61 -44.32
CA THR A 114 1.88 -1.08 -45.69
C THR A 114 3.33 -0.91 -46.13
N SER A 115 3.99 -2.02 -46.43
CA SER A 115 5.12 -2.01 -47.36
C SER A 115 4.55 -1.97 -48.78
N ASN A 116 4.65 -0.81 -49.43
CA ASN A 116 4.63 -0.68 -50.88
C ASN A 116 5.84 -1.45 -51.46
N PRO A 117 5.76 -1.95 -52.72
CA PRO A 117 6.50 -1.21 -53.74
C PRO A 117 5.86 -1.19 -55.14
N GLU A 118 6.03 -0.03 -55.77
CA GLU A 118 6.43 0.18 -57.18
C GLU A 118 5.50 -0.18 -58.36
N SER A 119 5.18 0.91 -59.09
CA SER A 119 5.47 1.11 -60.51
C SER A 119 4.88 0.15 -61.55
N ASN A 120 3.94 0.68 -62.32
CA ASN A 120 3.98 0.60 -63.79
C ASN A 120 3.27 1.81 -64.40
#